data_AF-A0A8H4GSM9-F1
#
_entry.id   AF-A0A8H4GSM9-F1
#
_cell.length_a   1.000
_cell.length_b   1.000
_cell.length_c   1.000
_cell.angle_alpha   90.00
_cell.angle_beta   90.00
_cell.angle_gamma   90.00
#
_symmetry.space_group_name_H-M   'P 1'
#
loop_
_entity.id
_entity.type
_entity.pdbx_description
1 polymer ?
#
loop_
_entity_poly.entity_id
_entity_poly.type
_entity_poly.pdbx_seq_one_letter_code
_entity_poly.pdbx_strand_id
1 'polypeptide(L)'
;MHAVTQDDTYKGFLIPKGAAVVNNVWCVILDASGQTLPLVSFPHLPHSSSASAAVTYCTRSINMDPERYPEPDRFIPERWQGQLEMSRDGTVRWRTPLTNWGAGRRICPGQHVAERSILLVTALLLWGFNIEKARGRNGNEIPIDVGRFLPGIAARPSPFQASITPRSAGHARRMRDEWAGAMEALLDGHEQWINVPDEIAREF
;
A
#
# COMPACT_ATOMS: atom_id res chain seq x y z
N MET A 1 -7.66 -5.29 14.51
CA MET A 1 -8.98 -5.72 13.99
C MET A 1 -10.04 -4.88 14.68
N HIS A 2 -10.99 -4.32 13.93
CA HIS A 2 -12.06 -3.50 14.51
C HIS A 2 -13.28 -4.38 14.79
N ALA A 3 -14.06 -4.01 15.80
CA ALA A 3 -15.34 -4.63 16.09
C ALA A 3 -16.39 -3.56 16.35
N VAL A 4 -17.63 -3.88 15.99
CA VAL A 4 -18.79 -3.01 16.19
C VAL A 4 -19.09 -2.91 17.69
N THR A 5 -19.26 -1.69 18.22
CA THR A 5 -19.39 -1.46 19.67
C THR A 5 -20.83 -1.54 20.18
N GLN A 6 -21.81 -1.43 19.29
CA GLN A 6 -23.25 -1.53 19.55
C GLN A 6 -23.96 -1.97 18.28
N ASP A 7 -25.15 -2.56 18.39
CA ASP A 7 -25.94 -2.91 17.22
C ASP A 7 -26.18 -1.69 16.32
N ASP A 8 -26.10 -1.90 15.01
CA ASP A 8 -26.34 -0.87 13.99
C ASP A 8 -27.13 -1.46 12.82
N THR A 9 -27.72 -0.61 11.98
CA THR A 9 -28.44 -1.03 10.78
C THR A 9 -27.98 -0.24 9.58
N TYR A 10 -27.52 -0.92 8.54
CA TYR A 10 -27.09 -0.29 7.29
C TYR A 10 -27.85 -0.88 6.10
N LYS A 11 -28.51 -0.03 5.31
CA LYS A 11 -29.33 -0.43 4.15
C LYS A 11 -30.34 -1.57 4.47
N GLY A 12 -30.89 -1.58 5.67
CA GLY A 12 -31.85 -2.60 6.14
C GLY A 12 -31.22 -3.88 6.70
N PHE A 13 -29.88 -3.99 6.74
CA PHE A 13 -29.19 -5.13 7.34
C PHE A 13 -28.74 -4.81 8.77
N LEU A 14 -29.07 -5.70 9.71
CA LEU A 14 -28.58 -5.64 11.10
C LEU A 14 -27.10 -6.00 11.14
N ILE A 15 -26.32 -5.15 11.81
CA ILE A 15 -24.92 -5.37 12.13
C ILE A 15 -24.83 -5.51 13.65
N PRO A 16 -24.67 -6.73 14.18
CA PRO A 16 -24.68 -6.93 15.63
C PRO A 16 -23.42 -6.38 16.28
N LYS A 17 -23.56 -5.94 17.54
CA LYS A 17 -22.45 -5.65 18.44
C LYS A 17 -21.48 -6.82 18.47
N GLY A 18 -20.19 -6.52 18.41
CA GLY A 18 -19.11 -7.50 18.38
C GLY A 18 -18.78 -8.01 16.97
N ALA A 19 -19.56 -7.68 15.94
CA ALA A 19 -19.22 -8.03 14.56
C ALA A 19 -17.85 -7.48 14.17
N ALA A 20 -16.99 -8.32 13.59
CA ALA A 20 -15.69 -7.90 13.12
C ALA A 20 -15.82 -7.01 11.88
N VAL A 21 -15.09 -5.91 11.80
CA VAL A 21 -15.02 -5.06 10.60
C VAL A 21 -13.63 -5.21 9.97
N VAL A 22 -13.60 -5.69 8.74
CA VAL A 22 -12.36 -6.07 8.05
C VAL A 22 -12.29 -5.37 6.69
N ASN A 23 -11.14 -4.75 6.40
CA ASN A 23 -10.83 -4.30 5.05
C ASN A 23 -10.32 -5.50 4.23
N ASN A 24 -10.97 -5.77 3.11
CA ASN A 24 -10.54 -6.76 2.14
C ASN A 24 -10.01 -6.06 0.87
N VAL A 25 -8.76 -5.59 0.93
CA VAL A 25 -8.16 -4.67 -0.05
C VAL A 25 -8.39 -5.11 -1.49
N TRP A 26 -8.18 -6.40 -1.79
CA TRP A 26 -8.23 -6.94 -3.16
C TRP A 26 -9.26 -8.06 -3.32
N CYS A 27 -10.22 -8.19 -2.39
CA CYS A 27 -11.13 -9.33 -2.35
C CYS A 27 -10.36 -10.68 -2.19
N VAL A 28 -9.23 -10.64 -1.48
CA VAL A 28 -8.24 -11.71 -1.30
C VAL A 28 -8.53 -12.61 -0.10
N ILE A 29 -9.55 -12.29 0.68
CA ILE A 29 -10.18 -13.27 1.55
C ILE A 29 -11.10 -14.17 0.72
N LEU A 30 -10.79 -14.48 -0.55
CA LEU A 30 -11.50 -15.49 -1.34
C LEU A 30 -10.46 -16.51 -1.82
N ASP A 31 -10.77 -17.81 -1.74
CA ASP A 31 -9.94 -18.86 -2.31
C ASP A 31 -10.01 -18.85 -3.85
N ALA A 32 -9.25 -19.75 -4.49
CA ALA A 32 -9.23 -19.87 -5.95
C ALA A 32 -10.59 -20.23 -6.58
N SER A 33 -11.58 -20.61 -5.77
CA SER A 33 -12.97 -20.89 -6.20
C SER A 33 -13.91 -19.70 -6.02
N GLY A 34 -13.41 -18.57 -5.50
CA GLY A 34 -14.22 -17.39 -5.19
C GLY A 34 -15.02 -17.50 -3.90
N GLN A 35 -14.80 -18.54 -3.09
CA GLN A 35 -15.39 -18.65 -1.75
C GLN A 35 -14.55 -17.89 -0.75
N THR A 36 -15.19 -17.24 0.23
CA THR A 36 -14.47 -16.53 1.28
C THR A 36 -13.49 -17.47 1.96
N LEU A 37 -12.18 -17.19 1.92
CA LEU A 37 -11.21 -17.88 2.76
C LEU A 37 -11.79 -17.80 4.17
N PRO A 38 -12.06 -18.94 4.84
CA PRO A 38 -12.48 -18.90 6.22
C PRO A 38 -11.43 -18.08 6.92
N LEU A 39 -11.86 -16.93 7.46
CA LEU A 39 -11.07 -15.91 8.14
C LEU A 39 -9.74 -16.50 8.54
N VAL A 40 -8.63 -15.95 8.01
CA VAL A 40 -7.27 -16.17 8.52
C VAL A 40 -7.42 -16.47 10.01
N SER A 41 -7.36 -17.75 10.37
CA SER A 41 -7.64 -18.14 11.74
C SER A 41 -6.41 -17.67 12.46
N PHE A 42 -6.47 -16.45 12.97
CA PHE A 42 -5.47 -15.93 13.87
C PHE A 42 -5.47 -16.93 15.02
N PRO A 43 -4.45 -17.80 15.17
CA PRO A 43 -4.52 -18.91 16.11
C PRO A 43 -4.56 -18.43 17.57
N HIS A 44 -4.53 -17.11 17.79
CA HIS A 44 -4.45 -16.43 19.07
C HIS A 44 -5.56 -15.40 19.27
N LEU A 45 -6.55 -15.30 18.37
CA LEU A 45 -7.79 -14.61 18.73
C LEU A 45 -8.62 -15.61 19.56
N PRO A 46 -8.89 -15.33 20.84
CA PRO A 46 -9.66 -16.24 21.67
C PRO A 46 -10.99 -16.50 20.97
N HIS A 47 -11.36 -17.78 20.89
CA HIS A 47 -12.69 -18.23 20.47
C HIS A 47 -13.73 -17.68 21.46
N SER A 48 -14.04 -16.39 21.40
CA SER A 48 -15.24 -15.87 22.01
C SER A 48 -16.40 -16.23 21.10
N SER A 49 -17.24 -17.11 21.62
CA SER A 49 -18.42 -17.71 21.00
C SER A 49 -19.56 -16.70 20.74
N SER A 50 -19.27 -15.47 20.30
CA SER A 50 -20.29 -14.42 20.12
C SER A 50 -20.13 -13.53 18.89
N ALA A 51 -19.05 -13.61 18.11
CA ALA A 51 -18.89 -12.81 16.89
C ALA A 51 -19.02 -13.68 15.63
N SER A 52 -20.24 -14.11 15.32
CA SER A 52 -20.54 -14.89 14.10
C SER A 52 -20.69 -14.02 12.83
N ALA A 53 -20.76 -12.69 12.98
CA ALA A 53 -20.92 -11.77 11.87
C ALA A 53 -19.62 -10.98 11.60
N ALA A 54 -19.25 -10.86 10.33
CA ALA A 54 -18.16 -10.01 9.87
C ALA A 54 -18.66 -9.06 8.77
N VAL A 55 -18.40 -7.77 8.93
CA VAL A 55 -18.62 -6.75 7.91
C VAL A 55 -17.31 -6.56 7.15
N THR A 56 -17.33 -6.87 5.87
CA THR A 56 -16.18 -6.71 4.99
C THR A 56 -16.45 -5.64 3.95
N TYR A 57 -15.54 -4.68 3.80
CA TYR A 57 -15.55 -3.77 2.66
C TYR A 57 -14.36 -4.08 1.75
N CYS A 58 -14.57 -4.08 0.43
CA CYS A 58 -13.52 -4.36 -0.55
C CYS A 58 -13.06 -3.06 -1.20
N THR A 59 -11.90 -2.53 -0.80
CA THR A 59 -11.32 -1.31 -1.36
C THR A 59 -11.14 -1.41 -2.88
N ARG A 60 -10.80 -2.57 -3.42
CA ARG A 60 -10.76 -2.79 -4.88
C ARG A 60 -12.11 -2.54 -5.54
N SER A 61 -13.21 -3.07 -5.00
CA SER A 61 -14.55 -2.86 -5.61
C SER A 61 -14.92 -1.38 -5.66
N ILE A 62 -14.58 -0.63 -4.60
CA ILE A 62 -14.80 0.82 -4.54
C ILE A 62 -13.95 1.55 -5.60
N ASN A 63 -12.68 1.15 -5.77
CA ASN A 63 -11.79 1.75 -6.78
C ASN A 63 -12.09 1.30 -8.21
N MET A 64 -12.83 0.20 -8.39
CA MET A 64 -13.18 -0.37 -9.69
C MET A 64 -14.62 -0.06 -10.12
N ASP A 65 -15.32 0.80 -9.38
CA ASP A 65 -16.67 1.23 -9.70
C ASP A 65 -16.65 2.21 -10.89
N PRO A 66 -17.20 1.85 -12.06
CA PRO A 66 -17.20 2.71 -13.24
C PRO A 66 -18.09 3.95 -13.10
N GLU A 67 -19.08 3.94 -12.21
CA GLU A 67 -19.90 5.14 -11.93
C GLU A 67 -19.07 6.20 -11.18
N ARG A 68 -18.11 5.75 -10.37
CA ARG A 68 -17.20 6.61 -9.61
C ARG A 68 -15.94 6.96 -10.39
N TYR A 69 -15.40 6.00 -11.13
CA TYR A 69 -14.13 6.10 -11.86
C TYR A 69 -14.30 5.55 -13.28
N PRO A 70 -14.63 6.39 -14.28
CA PRO A 70 -14.74 5.95 -15.67
C PRO A 70 -13.45 5.28 -16.15
N GLU A 71 -13.56 4.14 -16.84
CA GLU A 71 -12.41 3.30 -17.24
C GLU A 71 -11.50 2.93 -16.05
N PRO A 72 -12.04 2.26 -15.02
CA PRO A 72 -11.34 2.06 -13.75
C PRO A 72 -10.14 1.10 -13.85
N ASP A 73 -10.12 0.25 -14.87
CA ASP A 73 -9.05 -0.69 -15.20
C ASP A 73 -7.87 -0.04 -15.93
N ARG A 74 -8.02 1.20 -16.42
CA ARG A 74 -6.96 1.94 -17.09
C ARG A 74 -6.19 2.82 -16.13
N PHE A 75 -4.87 2.76 -16.20
CA PHE A 75 -3.99 3.68 -15.50
C PHE A 75 -4.00 5.06 -16.17
N ILE A 76 -4.76 6.00 -15.58
CA ILE A 76 -4.93 7.37 -16.08
C ILE A 76 -4.54 8.35 -14.96
N PRO A 77 -3.27 8.76 -14.87
CA PRO A 77 -2.80 9.70 -13.85
C PRO A 77 -3.55 11.04 -13.86
N GLU A 78 -3.92 11.52 -15.04
CA GLU A 78 -4.58 12.81 -15.27
C GLU A 78 -5.94 12.92 -14.56
N ARG A 79 -6.57 11.78 -14.24
CA ARG A 79 -7.81 11.71 -13.44
C ARG A 79 -7.68 12.50 -12.14
N TRP A 80 -6.47 12.57 -11.60
CA TRP A 80 -6.18 13.12 -10.29
C TRP A 80 -5.62 14.55 -10.32
N GLN A 81 -5.46 15.13 -11.51
CA GLN A 81 -4.87 16.45 -11.68
C GLN A 81 -5.71 17.51 -10.96
N GLY A 82 -5.08 18.24 -10.02
CA GLY A 82 -5.76 19.26 -9.22
C GLY A 82 -6.75 18.75 -8.17
N GLN A 83 -6.86 17.42 -8.00
CA GLN A 83 -7.80 16.80 -7.06
C GLN A 83 -7.11 16.21 -5.82
N LEU A 84 -5.82 15.92 -5.91
CA LEU A 84 -5.05 15.32 -4.81
C LEU A 84 -4.29 16.39 -4.03
N GLU A 85 -4.46 16.34 -2.72
CA GLU A 85 -3.66 17.08 -1.76
C GLU A 85 -2.86 16.09 -0.92
N MET A 86 -1.54 16.25 -0.89
CA MET A 86 -0.70 15.47 0.02
C MET A 86 -1.05 15.79 1.48
N SER A 87 -0.89 14.81 2.35
CA SER A 87 -0.96 14.97 3.80
C SER A 87 0.30 15.73 4.28
N ARG A 88 0.30 17.06 4.13
CA ARG A 88 1.51 17.92 4.26
C ARG A 88 1.80 18.42 5.67
N ASP A 89 0.84 18.35 6.59
CA ASP A 89 0.86 18.98 7.91
C ASP A 89 0.62 17.98 9.06
N GLY A 90 0.86 16.69 8.80
CA GLY A 90 0.57 15.63 9.78
C GLY A 90 -0.93 15.37 9.96
N THR A 91 -1.80 16.15 9.29
CA THR A 91 -3.23 15.85 9.28
C THR A 91 -3.49 14.71 8.31
N VAL A 92 -4.21 13.70 8.79
CA VAL A 92 -4.71 12.64 7.94
C VAL A 92 -5.96 13.16 7.25
N ARG A 93 -5.86 13.43 5.94
CA ARG A 93 -6.98 13.98 5.17
C ARG A 93 -8.03 12.90 4.97
N TRP A 94 -9.09 12.95 5.78
CA TRP A 94 -10.27 12.07 5.68
C TRP A 94 -11.12 12.30 4.43
N ARG A 95 -10.85 13.38 3.69
CA ARG A 95 -11.63 13.87 2.55
C ARG A 95 -10.95 13.61 1.20
N THR A 96 -9.93 12.76 1.15
CA THR A 96 -9.35 12.34 -0.12
C THR A 96 -10.34 11.43 -0.86
N PRO A 97 -10.50 11.57 -2.19
CA PRO A 97 -11.27 10.62 -2.97
C PRO A 97 -10.66 9.20 -2.94
N LEU A 98 -9.40 9.06 -2.52
CA LEU A 98 -8.68 7.80 -2.43
C LEU A 98 -8.99 7.05 -1.12
N THR A 99 -9.74 5.96 -1.21
CA THR A 99 -10.09 5.12 -0.06
C THR A 99 -8.99 4.12 0.34
N ASN A 100 -7.77 4.28 -0.18
CA ASN A 100 -6.66 3.32 -0.02
C ASN A 100 -6.06 3.33 1.39
N TRP A 101 -6.17 4.46 2.10
CA TRP A 101 -5.73 4.60 3.49
C TRP A 101 -6.81 4.20 4.51
N GLY A 102 -7.99 3.78 4.05
CA GLY A 102 -9.16 3.56 4.91
C GLY A 102 -10.03 4.83 5.02
N ALA A 103 -10.90 4.87 6.04
CA ALA A 103 -11.86 5.95 6.22
C ALA A 103 -12.18 6.20 7.71
N GLY A 104 -12.64 7.42 8.00
CA GLY A 104 -13.13 7.82 9.32
C GLY A 104 -12.05 7.85 10.40
N ARG A 105 -12.44 7.64 11.66
CA ARG A 105 -11.55 7.72 12.85
C ARG A 105 -10.41 6.70 12.88
N ARG A 106 -10.41 5.71 11.97
CA ARG A 106 -9.42 4.62 11.90
C ARG A 106 -8.69 4.60 10.55
N ILE A 107 -8.70 5.74 9.85
CA ILE A 107 -7.83 5.95 8.69
C ILE A 107 -6.35 5.74 9.09
N CYS A 108 -5.55 5.28 8.13
CA CYS A 108 -4.15 4.92 8.35
C CYS A 108 -3.40 6.07 9.04
N PRO A 109 -2.91 5.90 10.28
CA PRO A 109 -2.18 6.95 10.97
C PRO A 109 -0.86 7.28 10.26
N GLY A 110 -0.28 6.31 9.53
CA GLY A 110 0.95 6.47 8.76
C GLY A 110 0.77 7.04 7.35
N GLN A 111 -0.44 7.46 6.94
CA GLN A 111 -0.71 7.98 5.58
C GLN A 111 0.29 9.09 5.19
N HIS A 112 0.54 10.03 6.11
CA HIS A 112 1.39 11.18 5.85
C HIS A 112 2.87 10.83 5.70
N VAL A 113 3.36 9.81 6.42
CA VAL A 113 4.71 9.27 6.23
C VAL A 113 4.77 8.56 4.89
N ALA A 114 3.82 7.66 4.62
CA ALA A 114 3.81 6.85 3.42
C ALA A 114 3.71 7.68 2.14
N GLU A 115 2.85 8.70 2.08
CA GLU A 115 2.72 9.58 0.91
C GLU A 115 4.03 10.34 0.61
N ARG A 116 4.73 10.83 1.64
CA ARG A 116 6.03 11.50 1.47
C ARG A 116 7.11 10.52 1.06
N SER A 117 7.18 9.36 1.71
CA SER A 117 8.15 8.31 1.36
C SER A 117 7.96 7.81 -0.05
N ILE A 118 6.72 7.55 -0.49
CA ILE A 118 6.42 7.10 -1.85
C ILE A 118 6.84 8.16 -2.87
N LEU A 119 6.54 9.44 -2.62
CA LEU A 119 6.96 10.53 -3.50
C LEU A 119 8.49 10.57 -3.64
N LEU A 120 9.20 10.60 -2.51
CA LEU A 120 10.67 10.69 -2.49
C LEU A 120 11.32 9.47 -3.15
N VAL A 121 10.90 8.26 -2.77
CA VAL A 121 11.44 7.02 -3.34
C VAL A 121 11.17 6.97 -4.85
N THR A 122 9.97 7.34 -5.29
CA THR A 122 9.64 7.37 -6.73
C THR A 122 10.52 8.37 -7.47
N ALA A 123 10.68 9.59 -6.94
CA ALA A 123 11.54 10.61 -7.55
C ALA A 123 13.01 10.15 -7.62
N LEU A 124 13.53 9.55 -6.56
CA LEU A 124 14.91 9.03 -6.51
C LEU A 124 15.12 7.85 -7.48
N LEU A 125 14.15 6.93 -7.58
CA LEU A 125 14.18 5.84 -8.53
C LEU A 125 14.19 6.35 -9.98
N LEU A 126 13.32 7.31 -10.29
CA LEU A 126 13.24 7.92 -11.62
C LEU A 126 14.46 8.78 -11.95
N TRP A 127 15.10 9.39 -10.95
CA TRP A 127 16.35 10.14 -11.13
C TRP A 127 17.55 9.22 -11.34
N GLY A 128 17.64 8.11 -10.59
CA GLY A 128 18.82 7.25 -10.56
C GLY A 128 18.84 6.16 -11.63
N PHE A 129 17.68 5.67 -12.08
CA PHE A 129 17.57 4.44 -12.85
C PHE A 129 16.74 4.58 -14.13
N ASN A 130 17.11 3.77 -15.12
CA ASN A 130 16.24 3.35 -16.21
C ASN A 130 15.50 2.09 -15.74
N ILE A 131 14.17 2.10 -15.82
CA ILE A 131 13.30 1.00 -15.39
C ILE A 131 12.53 0.53 -16.62
N GLU A 132 12.83 -0.69 -17.07
CA GLU A 132 12.30 -1.27 -18.30
C GLU A 132 11.82 -2.69 -18.07
N LYS A 133 11.02 -3.22 -19.01
CA LYS A 133 10.69 -4.64 -19.01
C LYS A 133 11.95 -5.48 -19.23
N ALA A 134 12.05 -6.60 -18.53
CA ALA A 134 13.11 -7.55 -18.80
C ALA A 134 12.97 -8.12 -20.23
N ARG A 135 14.10 -8.50 -20.83
CA ARG A 135 14.15 -9.17 -22.14
C ARG A 135 14.61 -10.61 -21.97
N GLY A 136 13.97 -11.53 -22.68
CA GLY A 136 14.37 -12.93 -22.73
C GLY A 136 15.64 -13.15 -23.56
N ARG A 137 16.10 -14.41 -23.64
CA ARG A 137 17.29 -14.78 -24.44
C ARG A 137 17.16 -14.45 -25.94
N ASN A 138 15.92 -14.35 -26.43
CA ASN A 138 15.58 -13.99 -27.80
C ASN A 138 15.52 -12.46 -28.04
N GLY A 139 15.79 -11.63 -27.02
CA GLY A 139 15.70 -10.17 -27.11
C GLY A 139 14.28 -9.60 -26.97
N ASN A 140 13.25 -10.44 -26.90
CA ASN A 140 11.86 -10.00 -26.77
C ASN A 140 11.53 -9.62 -25.33
N GLU A 141 10.64 -8.64 -25.16
CA GLU A 141 10.13 -8.26 -23.83
C GLU A 141 9.40 -9.43 -23.17
N ILE A 142 9.65 -9.61 -21.88
CA ILE A 142 8.92 -10.55 -21.05
C ILE A 142 7.63 -9.86 -20.60
N PRO A 143 6.45 -10.38 -20.96
CA PRO A 143 5.19 -9.76 -20.58
C PRO A 143 5.01 -9.81 -19.05
N ILE A 144 4.43 -8.74 -18.51
CA ILE A 144 4.09 -8.63 -17.09
C ILE A 144 2.57 -8.76 -16.97
N ASP A 145 2.11 -9.69 -16.15
CA ASP A 145 0.70 -9.83 -15.81
C ASP A 145 0.33 -8.81 -14.72
N VAL A 146 -0.26 -7.69 -15.14
CA VAL A 146 -0.65 -6.58 -14.26
C VAL A 146 -1.88 -6.89 -13.40
N GLY A 147 -2.60 -7.99 -13.68
CA GLY A 147 -3.78 -8.41 -12.94
C GLY A 147 -3.49 -9.42 -11.84
N ARG A 148 -2.28 -9.99 -11.81
CA ARG A 148 -1.95 -11.13 -10.94
C ARG A 148 -1.31 -10.71 -9.62
N PHE A 149 -2.10 -10.78 -8.55
CA PHE A 149 -1.66 -10.48 -7.19
C PHE A 149 -1.58 -11.76 -6.35
N LEU A 150 -0.64 -11.79 -5.40
CA LEU A 150 -0.54 -12.82 -4.38
C LEU A 150 -1.57 -12.60 -3.27
N PRO A 151 -2.06 -13.67 -2.63
CA PRO A 151 -2.94 -13.55 -1.49
C PRO A 151 -2.24 -12.91 -0.28
N GLY A 152 -3.02 -12.29 0.62
CA GLY A 152 -2.56 -11.55 1.78
C GLY A 152 -3.43 -10.33 2.14
N ILE A 153 -3.10 -9.71 3.27
CA ILE A 153 -3.77 -8.49 3.79
C ILE A 153 -3.47 -7.26 2.91
N ALA A 154 -2.29 -7.23 2.29
CA ALA A 154 -1.89 -6.19 1.35
C ALA A 154 -1.89 -6.75 -0.09
N ALA A 155 -2.25 -5.91 -1.05
CA ALA A 155 -2.11 -6.22 -2.46
C ALA A 155 -0.62 -6.29 -2.81
N ARG A 156 -0.15 -7.48 -3.22
CA ARG A 156 1.23 -7.70 -3.65
C ARG A 156 1.22 -8.27 -5.07
N PRO A 157 1.83 -7.61 -6.06
CA PRO A 157 1.94 -8.19 -7.39
C PRO A 157 2.72 -9.52 -7.30
N SER A 158 2.41 -10.45 -8.18
CA SER A 158 3.23 -11.66 -8.33
C SER A 158 4.66 -11.28 -8.76
N PRO A 159 5.69 -12.03 -8.34
CA PRO A 159 7.05 -11.76 -8.78
C PRO A 159 7.14 -11.69 -10.31
N PHE A 160 7.78 -10.64 -10.82
CA PHE A 160 8.02 -10.41 -12.25
C PHE A 160 9.46 -9.95 -12.46
N GLN A 161 9.96 -10.09 -13.69
CA GLN A 161 11.31 -9.65 -14.06
C GLN A 161 11.28 -8.22 -14.61
N ALA A 162 12.23 -7.40 -14.18
CA ALA A 162 12.45 -6.04 -14.68
C ALA A 162 13.94 -5.84 -14.98
N SER A 163 14.22 -4.95 -15.93
CA SER A 163 15.56 -4.42 -16.19
C SER A 163 15.68 -3.08 -15.48
N ILE A 164 16.53 -3.02 -14.45
CA ILE A 164 16.80 -1.80 -13.69
C ILE A 164 18.29 -1.51 -13.81
N THR A 165 18.63 -0.43 -14.50
CA THR A 165 20.02 -0.05 -14.75
C THR A 165 20.25 1.41 -14.34
N PRO A 166 21.44 1.79 -13.86
CA PRO A 166 21.71 3.19 -13.57
C PRO A 166 21.57 4.05 -14.84
N ARG A 167 21.00 5.25 -14.69
CA ARG A 167 20.84 6.20 -15.82
C ARG A 167 22.15 6.58 -16.48
N SER A 168 23.21 6.70 -15.69
CA SER A 168 24.58 6.87 -16.19
C SER A 168 25.61 6.43 -15.14
N ALA A 169 26.86 6.29 -15.55
CA ALA A 169 27.97 6.05 -14.63
C ALA A 169 28.09 7.15 -13.55
N GLY A 170 27.72 8.39 -13.88
CA GLY A 170 27.70 9.51 -12.93
C GLY A 170 26.64 9.33 -11.85
N HIS A 171 25.40 8.96 -12.22
CA HIS A 171 24.34 8.65 -11.25
C HIS A 171 24.73 7.48 -10.35
N ALA A 172 25.27 6.42 -10.93
CA ALA A 172 25.74 5.24 -10.19
C ALA A 172 26.83 5.61 -9.18
N ARG A 173 27.79 6.45 -9.56
CA ARG A 173 28.85 6.94 -8.67
C ARG A 173 28.24 7.75 -7.53
N ARG A 174 27.42 8.76 -7.86
CA ARG A 174 26.78 9.64 -6.86
C ARG A 174 26.00 8.85 -5.83
N MET A 175 25.19 7.87 -6.23
CA MET A 175 24.44 7.03 -5.29
C MET A 175 25.35 6.22 -4.36
N ARG A 176 26.45 5.66 -4.88
CA ARG A 176 27.41 4.90 -4.06
C ARG A 176 28.17 5.80 -3.08
N ASP A 177 28.58 6.98 -3.53
CA ASP A 177 29.29 7.95 -2.70
C ASP A 177 28.40 8.42 -1.55
N GLU A 178 27.14 8.77 -1.83
CA GLU A 178 26.15 9.17 -0.82
C GLU A 178 25.83 8.04 0.16
N TRP A 179 25.67 6.81 -0.33
CA TRP A 179 25.45 5.64 0.53
C TRP A 179 26.65 5.39 1.46
N ALA A 180 27.87 5.42 0.93
CA ALA A 180 29.08 5.22 1.71
C ALA A 180 29.22 6.29 2.81
N GLY A 181 28.98 7.57 2.46
CA GLY A 181 29.01 8.66 3.43
C GLY A 181 27.93 8.53 4.51
N ALA A 182 26.71 8.11 4.13
CA ALA A 182 25.64 7.88 5.09
C ALA A 182 25.95 6.71 6.04
N MET A 183 26.50 5.60 5.53
CA MET A 183 26.92 4.48 6.38
C MET A 183 27.97 4.91 7.40
N GLU A 184 29.00 5.64 6.96
CA GLU A 184 30.08 6.09 7.86
C GLU A 184 29.57 7.08 8.92
N ALA A 185 28.69 8.01 8.56
CA ALA A 185 28.24 9.06 9.45
C ALA A 185 27.11 8.63 10.41
N LEU A 186 26.25 7.72 9.96
CA LEU A 186 24.97 7.44 10.61
C LEU A 186 24.89 6.03 11.21
N LEU A 187 25.66 5.07 10.71
CA LEU A 187 25.49 3.65 11.05
C LEU A 187 26.74 3.02 11.69
N ASP A 188 26.52 2.07 12.60
CA ASP A 188 27.58 1.25 13.18
C ASP A 188 27.94 0.03 12.31
N GLY A 189 28.89 -0.78 12.78
CA GLY A 189 29.31 -2.01 12.09
C GLY A 189 28.22 -3.10 11.97
N HIS A 190 27.05 -2.90 12.59
CA HIS A 190 25.86 -3.73 12.49
C HIS A 190 24.71 -3.03 11.73
N GLU A 191 25.02 -1.93 11.04
CA GLU A 191 24.06 -1.11 10.31
C GLU A 191 22.95 -0.52 11.20
N GLN A 192 23.24 -0.30 12.48
CA GLN A 192 22.34 0.38 13.42
C GLN A 192 22.68 1.87 13.55
N TRP A 193 21.69 2.69 13.83
CA TRP A 193 21.87 4.14 13.98
C TRP A 193 22.81 4.49 15.15
N ILE A 194 23.94 5.14 14.85
CA ILE A 194 24.80 5.78 15.86
C ILE A 194 24.26 7.18 16.17
N ASN A 195 23.92 7.93 15.13
CA ASN A 195 23.39 9.28 15.21
C ASN A 195 22.13 9.37 14.36
N VAL A 196 21.02 9.77 14.96
CA VAL A 196 19.82 10.15 14.20
C VAL A 196 20.01 11.60 13.76
N PRO A 197 19.96 11.91 12.46
CA PRO A 197 20.06 13.30 11.98
C PRO A 197 19.04 14.19 12.69
N ASP A 198 19.46 15.40 13.07
CA ASP A 198 18.62 16.39 13.77
C ASP A 198 17.30 16.66 13.05
N GLU A 199 17.31 16.61 11.71
CA GLU A 199 16.13 16.82 10.88
C GLU A 199 15.10 15.70 11.05
N ILE A 200 15.55 14.46 11.26
CA ILE A 200 14.69 13.29 11.53
C ILE A 200 14.24 13.32 12.99
N ALA A 201 15.13 13.68 13.92
CA ALA A 201 14.83 13.69 15.35
C ALA A 201 13.79 14.75 15.76
N ARG A 202 13.64 15.85 14.99
CA ARG A 202 12.68 16.93 15.28
C ARG A 202 11.24 16.65 14.80
N GLU A 203 11.02 15.60 14.01
CA GLU A 203 9.68 15.22 13.52
C GLU A 203 8.97 14.17 14.42
N PHE A 204 9.63 13.69 15.47
CA PHE A 204 9.08 12.79 16.49
C PHE A 204 8.97 13.48 17.86
#